data_AF-A0A8H4TIE7-F1
#
_entry.id   AF-A0A8H4TIE7-F1
#
_cell.length_a   1.000
_cell.length_b   1.000
_cell.length_c   1.000
_cell.angle_alpha   90.00
_cell.angle_beta   90.00
_cell.angle_gamma   90.00
#
_symmetry.space_group_name_H-M   'P 1'
#
loop_
_entity.id
_entity.type
_entity.pdbx_description
1 polymer ?
#
loop_
_entity_poly.entity_id
_entity_poly.type
_entity_poly.pdbx_seq_one_letter_code
_entity_poly.pdbx_strand_id
1 'polypeptide(L)'
;MEEVQTRYHQQFGKHIEDDGSHRNDIERFWLHRLLNGTAKRDGVLRLPGYGLSLSFGIDNNKRQPFLLDLPVEDWKSRTLMNREICRLKLEEDITNKPHWGEKVMNTRIVSKWKQEALQMPWASYQHNGDFTSKMADMCFRDLAAKAKIYEQTKLIPVMESSSCVIKSDALLPNELTERLRAAAALLEDTPRS
;
A
#
# COMPACT_ATOMS: atom_id res chain seq x y z
N MET A 1 -20.36 -19.03 -11.63
CA MET A 1 -21.40 -17.98 -11.71
C MET A 1 -22.55 -18.25 -10.73
N GLU A 2 -23.15 -19.44 -10.72
CA GLU A 2 -24.21 -19.81 -9.76
C GLU A 2 -23.82 -19.67 -8.28
N GLU A 3 -22.62 -20.13 -7.89
CA GLU A 3 -22.18 -20.02 -6.50
C GLU A 3 -22.03 -18.55 -6.03
N VAL A 4 -21.55 -17.68 -6.93
CA VAL A 4 -21.41 -16.23 -6.68
C VAL A 4 -22.78 -15.58 -6.55
N GLN A 5 -23.72 -15.90 -7.45
CA GLN A 5 -25.08 -15.41 -7.39
C GLN A 5 -25.81 -15.89 -6.13
N THR A 6 -25.60 -17.13 -5.71
CA THR A 6 -26.22 -17.72 -4.52
C THR A 6 -25.72 -17.03 -3.24
N ARG A 7 -24.40 -16.80 -3.13
CA ARG A 7 -23.83 -16.06 -2.00
C ARG A 7 -24.29 -14.59 -1.98
N TYR A 8 -24.37 -13.96 -3.14
CA TYR A 8 -24.87 -12.59 -3.26
C TYR A 8 -26.35 -12.49 -2.83
N HIS A 9 -27.18 -13.44 -3.26
CA HIS A 9 -28.58 -13.51 -2.89
C HIS A 9 -28.79 -13.79 -1.39
N GLN A 10 -28.06 -14.75 -0.82
CA GLN A 10 -28.12 -15.03 0.63
C GLN A 10 -27.73 -13.81 1.48
N GLN A 11 -26.75 -13.04 1.03
CA GLN A 11 -26.19 -11.96 1.84
C GLN A 11 -26.95 -10.64 1.66
N PHE A 12 -27.65 -10.44 0.54
CA PHE A 12 -28.25 -9.15 0.18
C PHE A 12 -29.68 -9.21 -0.39
N GLY A 13 -30.27 -10.41 -0.55
CA GLY A 13 -31.66 -10.61 -0.94
C GLY A 13 -32.02 -10.22 -2.38
N LYS A 14 -31.04 -10.08 -3.29
CA LYS A 14 -31.25 -9.70 -4.70
C LYS A 14 -30.62 -10.69 -5.67
N HIS A 15 -31.28 -10.91 -6.81
CA HIS A 15 -30.78 -11.72 -7.93
C HIS A 15 -30.03 -10.82 -8.93
N ILE A 16 -28.91 -11.29 -9.48
CA ILE A 16 -28.18 -10.59 -10.56
C ILE A 16 -28.77 -11.10 -11.88
N GLU A 17 -29.34 -10.22 -12.69
CA GLU A 17 -30.33 -10.57 -13.72
C GLU A 17 -29.81 -10.28 -15.15
N ASP A 18 -28.82 -11.03 -15.67
CA ASP A 18 -28.01 -10.94 -16.92
C ASP A 18 -28.22 -9.90 -18.08
N ASP A 19 -29.03 -8.86 -17.97
CA ASP A 19 -29.05 -7.70 -18.86
C ASP A 19 -27.99 -6.66 -18.45
N GLY A 20 -27.59 -5.76 -19.35
CA GLY A 20 -26.54 -4.78 -19.08
C GLY A 20 -26.82 -3.78 -17.94
N SER A 21 -27.94 -3.89 -17.20
CA SER A 21 -28.33 -3.00 -16.09
C SER A 21 -27.51 -3.20 -14.81
N HIS A 22 -26.94 -4.39 -14.57
CA HIS A 22 -26.26 -4.68 -13.30
C HIS A 22 -25.10 -3.75 -13.02
N ARG A 23 -24.42 -3.26 -14.06
CA ARG A 23 -23.28 -2.36 -13.87
C ARG A 23 -23.71 -1.07 -13.18
N ASN A 24 -24.83 -0.49 -13.62
CA ASN A 24 -25.41 0.71 -13.03
C ASN A 24 -25.99 0.44 -11.63
N ASP A 25 -26.60 -0.72 -11.41
CA ASP A 25 -27.18 -1.05 -10.10
C ASP A 25 -26.11 -1.44 -9.07
N ILE A 26 -25.04 -2.11 -9.50
CA ILE A 26 -23.83 -2.36 -8.71
C ILE A 26 -23.12 -1.04 -8.42
N GLU A 27 -22.94 -0.16 -9.41
CA GLU A 27 -22.35 1.17 -9.20
C GLU A 27 -23.19 2.02 -8.24
N ARG A 28 -24.51 2.12 -8.44
CA ARG A 28 -25.41 2.84 -7.52
C ARG A 28 -25.41 2.23 -6.12
N PHE A 29 -25.37 0.90 -6.02
CA PHE A 29 -25.29 0.21 -4.74
C PHE A 29 -23.97 0.52 -4.02
N TRP A 30 -22.84 0.43 -4.73
CA TRP A 30 -21.55 0.81 -4.18
C TRP A 30 -21.52 2.28 -3.82
N LEU A 31 -21.96 3.18 -4.69
CA LEU A 31 -22.07 4.62 -4.39
C LEU A 31 -22.92 4.88 -3.14
N HIS A 32 -24.10 4.28 -3.04
CA HIS A 32 -24.95 4.42 -1.85
C HIS A 32 -24.28 3.84 -0.60
N ARG A 33 -23.63 2.67 -0.69
CA ARG A 33 -22.91 2.06 0.44
C ARG A 33 -21.68 2.86 0.84
N LEU A 34 -20.98 3.45 -0.13
CA LEU A 34 -19.80 4.27 0.08
C LEU A 34 -20.18 5.61 0.73
N LEU A 35 -21.30 6.21 0.34
CA LEU A 35 -21.76 7.52 0.84
C LEU A 35 -22.61 7.43 2.11
N ASN A 36 -23.42 6.39 2.26
CA ASN A 36 -24.44 6.26 3.32
C ASN A 36 -24.27 4.97 4.16
N GLY A 37 -23.19 4.20 3.94
CA GLY A 37 -22.96 2.94 4.62
C GLY A 37 -22.95 3.09 6.15
N THR A 38 -23.76 2.29 6.82
CA THR A 38 -23.82 2.28 8.28
C THR A 38 -22.56 1.67 8.89
N ALA A 39 -22.08 2.27 9.97
CA ALA A 39 -20.96 1.75 10.74
C ALA A 39 -21.18 0.31 11.17
N LYS A 40 -20.23 -0.61 10.87
CA LYS A 40 -20.17 -1.89 11.58
C LYS A 40 -19.89 -1.56 13.05
N ARG A 41 -20.85 -1.86 13.93
CA ARG A 41 -20.83 -1.42 15.33
C ARG A 41 -19.73 -2.06 16.18
N ASP A 42 -19.11 -3.11 15.69
CA ASP A 42 -18.29 -4.02 16.50
C ASP A 42 -16.77 -3.75 16.37
N GLY A 43 -16.37 -2.78 15.55
CA GLY A 43 -14.96 -2.40 15.35
C GLY A 43 -14.59 -1.16 16.16
N VAL A 44 -13.62 -1.30 17.07
CA VAL A 44 -13.00 -0.18 17.81
C VAL A 44 -12.44 0.90 16.86
N LEU A 45 -12.08 0.51 15.64
CA LEU A 45 -11.57 1.38 14.59
C LEU A 45 -12.69 1.82 13.64
N ARG A 46 -12.91 3.14 13.54
CA ARG A 46 -13.84 3.77 12.58
C ARG A 46 -13.04 4.64 11.61
N LEU A 47 -13.07 4.30 10.33
CA LEU A 47 -12.39 5.02 9.25
C LEU A 47 -13.33 5.18 8.05
N PRO A 48 -13.11 6.18 7.18
CA PRO A 48 -13.81 6.25 5.88
C PRO A 48 -13.67 4.92 5.12
N GLY A 49 -14.80 4.33 4.72
CA GLY A 49 -14.83 3.01 4.06
C GLY A 49 -14.74 1.80 5.02
N TYR A 50 -14.43 2.01 6.29
CA TYR A 50 -14.43 0.98 7.34
C TYR A 50 -15.17 1.47 8.58
N GLY A 51 -16.49 1.36 8.55
CA GLY A 51 -17.37 1.80 9.63
C GLY A 51 -17.77 3.28 9.56
N LEU A 52 -17.21 4.08 8.64
CA LEU A 52 -17.71 5.41 8.29
C LEU A 52 -17.94 5.50 6.78
N SER A 53 -18.76 6.44 6.36
CA SER A 53 -18.87 6.81 4.94
C SER A 53 -17.50 7.21 4.39
N LEU A 54 -17.19 6.86 3.13
CA LEU A 54 -16.00 7.38 2.44
C LEU A 54 -16.02 8.92 2.39
N SER A 55 -17.21 9.53 2.41
CA SER A 55 -17.36 10.98 2.44
C SER A 55 -17.21 11.59 3.84
N PHE A 56 -16.82 10.80 4.84
CA PHE A 56 -16.64 11.29 6.19
C PHE A 56 -15.39 12.18 6.31
N GLY A 57 -15.59 13.46 6.65
CA GLY A 57 -14.51 14.43 6.90
C GLY A 57 -13.92 15.08 5.63
N ILE A 58 -14.60 14.95 4.48
CA ILE A 58 -14.21 15.57 3.21
C ILE A 58 -14.31 17.10 3.26
N ASP A 59 -15.33 17.61 3.96
CA ASP A 59 -15.67 19.03 4.11
C ASP A 59 -14.95 19.73 5.27
N ASN A 60 -14.02 19.04 5.93
CA ASN A 60 -13.43 19.50 7.17
C ASN A 60 -11.95 19.86 6.97
N ASN A 61 -11.50 21.01 7.49
CA ASN A 61 -10.11 21.49 7.37
C ASN A 61 -9.06 20.56 8.04
N LYS A 62 -9.49 19.50 8.72
CA LYS A 62 -8.65 18.43 9.30
C LYS A 62 -8.75 17.12 8.51
N ARG A 63 -8.97 17.23 7.20
CA ARG A 63 -9.14 16.12 6.27
C ARG A 63 -7.97 15.14 6.37
N GLN A 64 -8.26 13.85 6.49
CA GLN A 64 -7.24 12.82 6.30
C GLN A 64 -6.96 12.65 4.80
N PRO A 65 -5.72 12.37 4.38
CA PRO A 65 -5.43 12.15 2.96
C PRO A 65 -6.28 10.98 2.45
N PHE A 66 -7.10 11.21 1.43
CA PHE A 66 -7.79 10.13 0.72
C PHE A 66 -7.69 10.38 -0.78
N LEU A 67 -7.42 9.30 -1.51
CA LEU A 67 -7.19 9.30 -2.95
C LEU A 67 -8.52 9.28 -3.71
N LEU A 68 -9.32 10.34 -3.54
CA LEU A 68 -10.43 10.64 -4.44
C LEU A 68 -10.06 11.99 -5.04
N ASP A 69 -9.79 12.00 -6.34
CA ASP A 69 -9.41 13.16 -7.15
C ASP A 69 -10.51 14.24 -7.09
N LEU A 70 -10.62 14.90 -5.94
CA LEU A 70 -11.65 15.87 -5.65
C LEU A 70 -11.19 17.23 -6.14
N PRO A 71 -12.04 17.95 -6.87
CA PRO A 71 -11.65 19.20 -7.46
C PRO A 71 -11.40 20.23 -6.34
N VAL A 72 -10.20 20.82 -6.37
CA VAL A 72 -9.79 22.09 -5.73
C VAL A 72 -9.09 22.00 -4.36
N GLU A 73 -9.42 21.07 -3.46
CA GLU A 73 -8.76 20.95 -2.13
C GLU A 73 -8.16 19.56 -1.85
N ASP A 74 -7.66 18.90 -2.88
CA ASP A 74 -7.05 17.59 -2.68
C ASP A 74 -5.65 17.67 -2.07
N TRP A 75 -5.23 16.58 -1.44
CA TRP A 75 -3.91 16.46 -0.83
C TRP A 75 -2.82 16.66 -1.89
N LYS A 76 -1.96 17.66 -1.69
CA LYS A 76 -0.80 17.94 -2.55
C LYS A 76 0.47 17.46 -1.87
N SER A 77 1.12 16.46 -2.46
CA SER A 77 2.47 16.07 -2.06
C SER A 77 3.50 17.00 -2.71
N ARG A 78 4.65 17.20 -2.05
CA ARG A 78 5.77 17.89 -2.70
C ARG A 78 6.33 17.01 -3.81
N THR A 79 6.69 17.61 -4.93
CA THR A 79 7.42 16.90 -5.98
C THR A 79 8.77 16.44 -5.43
N LEU A 80 9.05 15.14 -5.52
CA LEU A 80 10.31 14.56 -5.10
C LEU A 80 11.41 14.88 -6.10
N MET A 81 12.63 15.13 -5.60
CA MET A 81 13.81 15.24 -6.45
C MET A 81 14.21 13.86 -7.01
N ASN A 82 14.87 13.80 -8.16
CA ASN A 82 15.35 12.54 -8.76
C ASN A 82 16.14 11.68 -7.75
N ARG A 83 17.02 12.30 -6.96
CA ARG A 83 17.78 11.63 -5.90
C ARG A 83 16.91 11.07 -4.79
N GLU A 84 15.83 11.74 -4.41
CA GLU A 84 14.90 11.23 -3.39
C GLU A 84 14.19 9.99 -3.92
N ILE A 85 13.73 10.01 -5.17
CA ILE A 85 13.13 8.85 -5.84
C ILE A 85 14.10 7.65 -5.86
N CYS A 86 15.37 7.87 -6.21
CA CYS A 86 16.37 6.80 -6.20
C CYS A 86 16.63 6.25 -4.78
N ARG A 87 16.62 7.10 -3.74
CA ARG A 87 16.75 6.64 -2.34
C ARG A 87 15.56 5.81 -1.89
N LEU A 88 14.34 6.26 -2.21
CA LEU A 88 13.11 5.50 -1.90
C LEU A 88 13.14 4.13 -2.58
N LYS A 89 13.59 4.06 -3.84
CA LYS A 89 13.76 2.78 -4.55
C LYS A 89 14.77 1.86 -3.87
N LEU A 90 15.94 2.38 -3.48
CA LEU A 90 16.93 1.58 -2.77
C LEU A 90 16.35 1.04 -1.45
N GLU A 91 15.68 1.90 -0.69
CA GLU A 91 15.08 1.51 0.58
C GLU A 91 14.03 0.40 0.40
N GLU A 92 13.13 0.56 -0.58
CA GLU A 92 12.11 -0.43 -0.90
C GLU A 92 12.73 -1.77 -1.34
N ASP A 93 13.77 -1.73 -2.17
CA ASP A 93 14.48 -2.94 -2.62
C ASP A 93 15.18 -3.68 -1.49
N ILE A 94 15.75 -2.95 -0.52
CA ILE A 94 16.43 -3.55 0.62
C ILE A 94 15.41 -4.13 1.60
N THR A 95 14.35 -3.38 1.93
CA THR A 95 13.33 -3.81 2.90
C THR A 95 12.47 -4.98 2.39
N ASN A 96 12.40 -5.20 1.07
CA ASN A 96 11.78 -6.40 0.48
C ASN A 96 12.65 -7.67 0.57
N LYS A 97 13.92 -7.57 1.00
CA LYS A 97 14.77 -8.76 1.15
C LYS A 97 14.41 -9.53 2.43
N PRO A 98 14.43 -10.87 2.40
CA PRO A 98 14.22 -11.64 3.62
C PRO A 98 15.34 -11.34 4.63
N HIS A 99 14.97 -11.23 5.90
CA HIS A 99 15.90 -10.88 7.00
C HIS A 99 16.69 -9.58 6.76
N TRP A 100 16.12 -8.60 6.03
CA TRP A 100 16.82 -7.36 5.75
C TRP A 100 17.30 -6.65 7.03
N GLY A 101 16.50 -6.65 8.10
CA GLY A 101 16.79 -5.97 9.37
C GLY A 101 18.05 -6.49 10.05
N GLU A 102 18.27 -7.80 10.02
CA GLU A 102 19.52 -8.42 10.50
C GLU A 102 20.70 -8.11 9.56
N LYS A 103 20.45 -8.17 8.24
CA LYS A 103 21.47 -7.97 7.22
C LYS A 103 22.01 -6.55 7.16
N VAL A 104 21.20 -5.53 7.43
CA VAL A 104 21.65 -4.13 7.46
C VAL A 104 22.56 -3.82 8.66
N MET A 105 22.61 -4.69 9.67
CA MET A 105 23.58 -4.61 10.77
C MET A 105 24.93 -5.23 10.41
N ASN A 106 25.00 -6.03 9.34
CA ASN A 106 26.21 -6.70 8.90
C ASN A 106 27.02 -5.81 7.93
N THR A 107 28.19 -5.34 8.39
CA THR A 107 29.05 -4.43 7.62
C THR A 107 29.53 -5.01 6.28
N ARG A 108 29.75 -6.32 6.18
CA ARG A 108 30.16 -6.98 4.93
C ARG A 108 29.03 -6.98 3.91
N ILE A 109 27.81 -7.28 4.36
CA ILE A 109 26.61 -7.26 3.49
C ILE A 109 26.31 -5.84 3.03
N VAL A 110 26.30 -4.88 3.96
CA VAL A 110 26.09 -3.46 3.64
C VAL A 110 27.13 -2.95 2.64
N SER A 111 28.41 -3.31 2.81
CA SER A 111 29.46 -2.91 1.86
C SER A 111 29.18 -3.42 0.45
N LYS A 112 28.73 -4.67 0.33
CA LYS A 112 28.32 -5.25 -0.96
C LYS A 112 27.11 -4.51 -1.54
N TRP A 113 26.06 -4.28 -0.76
CA TRP A 113 24.87 -3.59 -1.24
C TRP A 113 25.11 -2.14 -1.61
N LYS A 114 26.04 -1.45 -0.92
CA LYS A 114 26.50 -0.11 -1.34
C LYS A 114 27.16 -0.16 -2.71
N GLN A 115 28.01 -1.15 -2.98
CA GLN A 115 28.62 -1.32 -4.30
C GLN A 115 27.58 -1.62 -5.37
N GLU A 116 26.64 -2.52 -5.10
CA GLU A 116 25.53 -2.83 -6.01
C GLU A 116 24.69 -1.57 -6.30
N ALA A 117 24.38 -0.77 -5.28
CA ALA A 117 23.65 0.49 -5.43
C ALA A 117 24.42 1.51 -6.28
N LEU A 118 25.75 1.58 -6.19
CA LEU A 118 26.55 2.50 -7.02
C LEU A 118 26.65 2.05 -8.48
N GLN A 119 26.47 0.76 -8.76
CA GLN A 119 26.53 0.18 -10.10
C GLN A 119 25.17 0.11 -10.80
N MET A 120 24.07 0.31 -10.06
CA MET A 120 22.73 0.29 -10.62
C MET A 120 22.55 1.40 -11.68
N PRO A 121 21.91 1.11 -12.84
CA PRO A 121 21.67 2.11 -13.88
C PRO A 121 20.51 3.05 -13.48
N TRP A 122 20.75 3.97 -12.55
CA TRP A 122 19.72 4.86 -11.99
C TRP A 122 19.01 5.71 -13.03
N ALA A 123 19.71 6.14 -14.09
CA ALA A 123 19.14 6.91 -15.18
C ALA A 123 18.08 6.11 -15.99
N SER A 124 18.16 4.78 -15.99
CA SER A 124 17.14 3.90 -16.59
C SER A 124 15.90 3.74 -15.70
N TYR A 125 16.06 3.87 -14.38
CA TYR A 125 14.95 3.81 -13.43
C TYR A 125 14.23 5.17 -13.28
N GLN A 126 14.99 6.26 -13.17
CA GLN A 126 14.49 7.63 -13.05
C GLN A 126 15.23 8.53 -14.03
N HIS A 127 14.50 9.34 -14.81
CA HIS A 127 15.13 10.28 -15.73
C HIS A 127 16.05 11.26 -14.97
N ASN A 128 17.30 11.41 -15.45
CA ASN A 128 18.37 12.13 -14.74
C ASN A 128 18.60 11.62 -13.31
N GLY A 129 18.36 10.33 -13.08
CA GLY A 129 18.62 9.64 -11.83
C GLY A 129 20.11 9.44 -11.62
N ASP A 130 20.57 9.79 -10.43
CA ASP A 130 21.95 9.59 -9.99
C ASP A 130 21.99 9.09 -8.55
N PHE A 131 23.07 8.39 -8.20
CA PHE A 131 23.25 7.86 -6.86
C PHE A 131 24.72 7.90 -6.45
N THR A 132 24.99 8.55 -5.33
CA THR A 132 26.36 8.81 -4.87
C THR A 132 26.71 7.94 -3.66
N SER A 133 28.00 7.76 -3.40
CA SER A 133 28.46 7.02 -2.20
C SER A 133 27.88 7.61 -0.91
N LYS A 134 27.83 8.95 -0.80
CA LYS A 134 27.24 9.63 0.35
C LYS A 134 25.76 9.32 0.53
N MET A 135 25.02 9.18 -0.58
CA MET A 135 23.61 8.76 -0.52
C MET A 135 23.49 7.33 0.00
N ALA A 136 24.32 6.41 -0.50
CA ALA A 136 24.35 5.04 -0.02
C ALA A 136 24.67 4.97 1.49
N ASP A 137 25.67 5.74 1.95
CA ASP A 137 26.04 5.82 3.36
C ASP A 137 24.87 6.28 4.25
N MET A 138 24.14 7.30 3.83
CA MET A 138 22.96 7.79 4.54
C MET A 138 21.82 6.77 4.51
N CYS A 139 21.47 6.22 3.35
CA CYS A 139 20.41 5.22 3.24
C CYS A 139 20.66 4.01 4.16
N PHE A 140 21.88 3.49 4.23
CA PHE A 140 22.19 2.36 5.10
C PHE A 140 22.25 2.73 6.59
N ARG A 141 22.58 3.97 6.94
CA ARG A 141 22.44 4.47 8.30
C ARG A 141 20.97 4.52 8.71
N ASP A 142 20.11 5.05 7.83
CA ASP A 142 18.67 5.17 8.07
C ASP A 142 18.02 3.78 8.17
N LEU A 143 18.36 2.86 7.27
CA LEU A 143 17.91 1.46 7.30
C LEU A 143 18.32 0.76 8.60
N ALA A 144 19.54 0.97 9.10
CA ALA A 144 19.98 0.40 10.37
C ALA A 144 19.17 0.97 11.56
N ALA A 145 18.79 2.25 11.53
CA ALA A 145 17.91 2.83 12.55
C ALA A 145 16.49 2.24 12.46
N LYS A 146 15.93 2.14 11.25
CA LYS A 146 14.63 1.51 11.00
C LYS A 146 14.58 0.05 11.40
N ALA A 147 15.66 -0.70 11.21
CA ALA A 147 15.76 -2.10 11.65
C ALA A 147 15.56 -2.26 13.15
N LYS A 148 16.04 -1.32 13.98
CA LYS A 148 15.80 -1.34 15.44
C LYS A 148 14.32 -1.12 15.77
N ILE A 149 13.66 -0.20 15.06
CA ILE A 149 12.23 0.06 15.22
C ILE A 149 11.43 -1.17 14.78
N TYR A 150 11.78 -1.77 13.64
CA TYR A 150 11.14 -2.96 13.12
C TYR A 150 11.32 -4.15 14.06
N GLU A 151 12.48 -4.32 14.70
CA GLU A 151 12.70 -5.37 15.68
C GLU A 151 11.70 -5.30 16.83
N GLN A 152 11.46 -4.10 17.35
CA GLN A 152 10.58 -3.82 18.49
C GLN A 152 9.10 -3.85 18.14
N THR A 153 8.72 -3.31 16.98
CA THR A 153 7.31 -3.04 16.63
C THR A 153 6.77 -3.97 15.56
N LYS A 154 7.66 -4.65 14.81
CA LYS A 154 7.35 -5.33 13.55
C LYS A 154 6.69 -4.44 12.51
N LEU A 155 6.86 -3.12 12.63
CA LEU A 155 6.37 -2.11 11.70
C LEU A 155 7.56 -1.31 11.19
N ILE A 156 7.57 -1.00 9.89
CA ILE A 156 8.59 -0.14 9.29
C ILE A 156 7.94 0.91 8.40
N PRO A 157 8.22 2.20 8.60
CA PRO A 157 7.89 3.23 7.64
C PRO A 157 8.84 3.14 6.43
N VAL A 158 8.24 3.06 5.24
CA VAL A 158 8.92 3.15 3.95
C VAL A 158 8.25 4.21 3.07
N MET A 159 8.85 4.50 1.91
CA MET A 159 8.33 5.48 0.95
C MET A 159 8.13 6.87 1.59
N GLU A 160 9.00 7.23 2.53
CA GLU A 160 8.88 8.45 3.33
C GLU A 160 9.09 9.70 2.48
N SER A 161 8.00 10.44 2.24
CA SER A 161 7.98 11.70 1.50
C SER A 161 7.12 12.74 2.23
N SER A 162 5.96 13.12 1.68
CA SER A 162 4.92 13.87 2.39
C SER A 162 3.98 12.96 3.19
N SER A 163 4.02 11.66 2.91
CA SER A 163 3.40 10.57 3.65
C SER A 163 4.38 9.39 3.71
N CYS A 164 4.02 8.34 4.44
CA CYS A 164 4.78 7.08 4.42
C CYS A 164 3.82 5.89 4.34
N VAL A 165 4.35 4.76 3.90
CA VAL A 165 3.67 3.46 3.93
C VAL A 165 4.26 2.67 5.09
N ILE A 166 3.41 2.12 5.96
CA ILE A 166 3.86 1.22 7.02
C ILE A 166 3.79 -0.21 6.49
N LYS A 167 4.93 -0.90 6.45
CA LYS A 167 5.02 -2.34 6.12
C LYS A 167 5.15 -3.17 7.39
N SER A 168 4.55 -4.36 7.37
CA SER A 168 4.68 -5.36 8.43
C SER A 168 4.41 -6.75 7.87
N ASP A 169 5.33 -7.66 8.11
CA ASP A 169 5.13 -9.08 7.80
C ASP A 169 4.49 -9.84 8.96
N ALA A 170 4.28 -9.18 10.11
CA ALA A 170 3.81 -9.82 11.35
C ALA A 170 2.44 -9.30 11.82
N LEU A 171 1.88 -8.27 11.17
CA LEU A 171 0.62 -7.67 11.59
C LEU A 171 -0.58 -8.62 11.38
N LEU A 172 -0.52 -9.46 10.35
CA LEU A 172 -1.58 -10.41 10.02
C LEU A 172 -1.12 -11.85 10.33
N PRO A 173 -1.99 -12.69 10.92
CA PRO A 173 -1.69 -14.11 11.08
C PRO A 173 -1.44 -14.79 9.72
N ASN A 174 -0.45 -15.68 9.67
CA ASN A 174 -0.10 -16.41 8.43
C ASN A 174 -1.31 -17.09 7.78
N GLU A 175 -2.21 -17.67 8.57
CA GLU A 175 -3.44 -18.28 8.07
C GLU A 175 -4.31 -17.30 7.27
N LEU A 176 -4.49 -16.08 7.79
CA LEU A 176 -5.26 -15.04 7.11
C LEU A 176 -4.56 -14.59 5.83
N THR A 177 -3.24 -14.41 5.87
CA THR A 177 -2.44 -14.02 4.71
C THR A 177 -2.52 -15.05 3.59
N GLU A 178 -2.39 -16.35 3.89
CA GLU A 178 -2.50 -17.41 2.88
C GLU A 178 -3.91 -17.49 2.29
N ARG A 179 -4.95 -17.32 3.11
CA ARG A 179 -6.34 -17.26 2.62
C ARG A 179 -6.58 -16.09 1.69
N LEU A 180 -6.03 -14.90 2.01
CA LEU A 180 -6.12 -13.72 1.15
C LEU A 180 -5.37 -13.94 -0.17
N ARG A 181 -4.18 -14.53 -0.12
CA ARG A 181 -3.41 -14.87 -1.34
C ARG A 181 -4.16 -15.86 -2.23
N ALA A 182 -4.72 -16.92 -1.65
CA ALA A 182 -5.50 -17.90 -2.40
C ALA A 182 -6.75 -17.28 -3.05
N ALA A 183 -7.42 -16.35 -2.36
CA ALA A 183 -8.56 -15.63 -2.92
C ALA A 183 -8.15 -14.67 -4.05
N ALA A 184 -7.01 -13.97 -3.91
CA ALA A 184 -6.49 -13.04 -4.91
C ALA A 184 -5.96 -13.75 -6.16
N ALA A 185 -5.35 -14.93 -6.01
CA ALA A 185 -4.85 -15.73 -7.13
C ALA A 185 -5.92 -16.03 -8.20
N LEU A 186 -7.18 -16.21 -7.78
CA LEU A 186 -8.32 -16.39 -8.70
C LEU A 186 -8.54 -15.21 -9.65
N LEU A 187 -8.11 -14.01 -9.26
CA LEU A 187 -8.21 -12.78 -10.06
C LEU A 187 -6.94 -12.53 -10.88
N GLU A 188 -5.79 -12.95 -10.38
CA GLU A 188 -4.48 -12.79 -11.03
C GLU A 188 -4.23 -13.85 -12.11
N ASP A 189 -4.70 -15.08 -11.90
CA ASP A 189 -4.59 -16.22 -12.85
C ASP A 189 -5.65 -16.15 -13.96
N THR A 190 -5.85 -14.96 -14.54
CA THR A 190 -6.69 -14.80 -15.72
C THR A 190 -5.87 -15.04 -17.00
N PRO A 191 -6.41 -15.77 -17.99
CA PRO A 191 -5.71 -15.95 -19.27
C PRO A 191 -5.44 -14.58 -19.90
N ARG A 192 -4.19 -14.34 -20.33
CA ARG A 192 -3.85 -13.11 -21.06
C ARG A 192 -4.64 -13.09 -22.36
N SER A 193 -5.57 -12.14 -22.49
CA SER A 193 -6.24 -11.77 -23.74
C SER A 193 -5.27 -11.11 -24.72
#